data_AF-A0A4V2YLI3-F1
#
_entry.id   AF-A0A4V2YLI3-F1
#
_cell.length_a   1.000
_cell.length_b   1.000
_cell.length_c   1.000
_cell.angle_alpha   90.00
_cell.angle_beta   90.00
_cell.angle_gamma   90.00
#
_symmetry.space_group_name_H-M   'P 1'
#
loop_
_entity.id
_entity.type
_entity.pdbx_description
1 polymer ?
#
loop_
_entity_poly.entity_id
_entity_poly.type
_entity_poly.pdbx_seq_one_letter_code
_entity_poly.pdbx_strand_id
1 'polypeptide(L)'
;MVAIGASMLLTILIGLLGPSAMVPALSGPGRQPPYSLGADPDPYLVVGMAAVAIVLGGLGLLGALVGVRGSSGGWPGGSSRDSGPARWWVAAGCAVAGVLAFLPPSGSGDHLNYAAYGRMVTLGLDPYTHGAADLAGDPVADAVEDPWREEPSVYGPVATALQAVASWAGGDSVRLTIFVLALFNAAAFIVTGLLIDRFTRDDPVRRLRAALLWTANPLLLYQLVAGMHVDTLAVACMVAALLARSRPVGSGVLLGLGVAVKVNAGLAALGPAWELRRRPGRLALMAGCAVAVVVVGYAIVGPEAIAPITRTSKSISHASFWKLVQGWLQSIVGTGSAYRGEIQVGSLLVLALVAWSLLRLASRRDGAGLGAP
;
A
#
# COMPACT_ATOMS: atom_id res chain seq x y z
N MET A 1 9.16 -19.90 -7.27
CA MET A 1 10.39 -19.09 -7.19
C MET A 1 10.75 -18.46 -8.53
N VAL A 2 10.99 -19.22 -9.61
CA VAL A 2 11.30 -18.65 -10.95
C VAL A 2 10.23 -17.66 -11.43
N ALA A 3 8.94 -18.03 -11.34
CA ALA A 3 7.83 -17.15 -11.71
C ALA A 3 7.77 -15.84 -10.89
N ILE A 4 8.20 -15.87 -9.62
CA ILE A 4 8.30 -14.66 -8.78
C ILE A 4 9.40 -13.74 -9.31
N GLY A 5 10.58 -14.29 -9.58
CA GLY A 5 11.69 -13.53 -10.16
C GLY A 5 11.35 -12.94 -11.53
N ALA A 6 10.71 -13.72 -12.41
CA ALA A 6 10.26 -13.25 -13.72
C ALA A 6 9.24 -12.10 -13.60
N SER A 7 8.29 -12.19 -12.66
CA SER A 7 7.33 -11.12 -12.38
C SER A 7 8.00 -9.82 -11.90
N MET A 8 8.98 -9.94 -10.98
CA MET A 8 9.76 -8.79 -10.52
C MET A 8 10.57 -8.15 -11.66
N LEU A 9 11.21 -8.97 -12.50
CA LEU A 9 11.97 -8.50 -13.66
C LEU A 9 11.08 -7.79 -14.68
N LEU A 10 9.90 -8.32 -14.98
CA LEU A 10 8.93 -7.66 -15.85
C LEU A 10 8.49 -6.30 -15.27
N THR A 11 8.25 -6.23 -13.96
CA THR A 11 7.90 -4.97 -13.27
C THR A 11 9.02 -3.93 -13.41
N ILE A 12 10.28 -4.34 -13.20
CA ILE A 12 11.46 -3.48 -13.42
C ILE A 12 11.54 -3.05 -14.88
N LEU A 13 11.33 -3.96 -15.83
CA LEU A 13 11.43 -3.65 -17.25
C LEU A 13 10.38 -2.65 -17.71
N ILE A 14 9.15 -2.72 -17.19
CA ILE A 14 8.09 -1.72 -17.48
C ILE A 14 8.58 -0.31 -17.12
N GLY A 15 9.07 -0.11 -15.89
CA GLY A 15 9.61 1.19 -15.48
C GLY A 15 10.86 1.61 -16.27
N LEU A 16 11.73 0.65 -16.60
CA LEU A 16 12.98 0.92 -17.34
C LEU A 16 12.72 1.35 -18.79
N LEU A 17 11.70 0.80 -19.45
CA LEU A 17 11.32 1.21 -20.81
C LEU A 17 10.87 2.68 -20.86
N GLY A 18 10.33 3.20 -19.75
CA GLY A 18 9.99 4.61 -19.60
C GLY A 18 8.55 4.94 -20.01
N PRO A 19 8.26 6.20 -20.38
CA PRO A 19 6.92 6.68 -20.68
C PRO A 19 6.17 5.77 -21.66
N SER A 20 4.96 5.37 -21.29
CA SER A 20 4.12 4.42 -22.02
C SER A 20 2.70 4.40 -21.45
N ALA A 21 1.82 3.53 -21.96
CA ALA A 21 0.48 3.33 -21.39
C ALA A 21 0.47 2.88 -19.91
N MET A 22 1.61 2.40 -19.39
CA MET A 22 1.76 1.97 -18.00
C MET A 22 2.59 2.93 -17.15
N VAL A 23 3.26 3.93 -17.75
CA VAL A 23 4.22 4.82 -17.09
C VAL A 23 3.93 6.25 -17.54
N PRO A 24 3.39 7.11 -16.68
CA PRO A 24 3.14 8.50 -17.04
C PRO A 24 4.42 9.23 -17.44
N ALA A 25 4.31 10.14 -18.39
CA ALA A 25 5.42 11.00 -18.80
C ALA A 25 5.73 12.03 -17.69
N LEU A 26 7.00 12.11 -17.27
CA LEU A 26 7.42 13.00 -16.19
C LEU A 26 8.23 14.16 -16.74
N SER A 27 7.73 15.39 -16.56
CA SER A 27 8.41 16.61 -17.00
C SER A 27 9.59 16.98 -16.09
N GLY A 28 10.59 17.66 -16.66
CA GLY A 28 11.78 18.12 -15.95
C GLY A 28 13.11 17.59 -16.54
N PRO A 29 14.26 18.05 -16.02
CA PRO A 29 15.57 17.77 -16.60
C PRO A 29 15.90 16.28 -16.74
N GLY A 30 16.34 15.88 -17.95
CA GLY A 30 16.82 14.54 -18.33
C GLY A 30 17.69 13.82 -17.28
N ARG A 31 18.59 14.59 -16.65
CA ARG A 31 19.60 14.18 -15.67
C ARG A 31 19.06 13.88 -14.26
N GLN A 32 17.82 14.26 -13.96
CA GLN A 32 17.23 14.02 -12.64
C GLN A 32 16.53 12.66 -12.60
N PRO A 33 16.55 11.96 -11.45
CA PRO A 33 15.76 10.74 -11.29
C PRO A 33 14.25 11.06 -11.26
N PRO A 34 13.37 10.08 -11.53
CA PRO A 34 13.70 8.69 -11.85
C PRO A 34 14.19 8.50 -13.29
N TYR A 35 14.92 7.41 -13.57
CA TYR A 35 15.62 7.15 -14.82
C TYR A 35 14.95 6.04 -15.65
N SER A 36 14.87 6.25 -16.96
CA SER A 36 14.38 5.27 -17.92
C SER A 36 15.14 5.40 -19.24
N LEU A 37 15.00 4.40 -20.11
CA LEU A 37 15.60 4.38 -21.45
C LEU A 37 14.85 5.23 -22.46
N GLY A 38 13.55 5.51 -22.23
CA GLY A 38 12.72 6.25 -23.18
C GLY A 38 12.54 5.49 -24.49
N ALA A 39 12.25 4.20 -24.38
CA ALA A 39 12.24 3.27 -25.50
C ALA A 39 10.97 3.32 -26.38
N ASP A 40 10.00 4.16 -26.01
CA ASP A 40 8.69 4.29 -26.67
C ASP A 40 8.03 2.93 -27.01
N PRO A 41 7.82 2.06 -26.01
CA PRO A 41 7.34 0.72 -26.27
C PRO A 41 5.87 0.73 -26.71
N ASP A 42 5.51 -0.24 -27.55
CA ASP A 42 4.13 -0.44 -27.98
C ASP A 42 3.19 -0.58 -26.75
N PRO A 43 2.03 0.12 -26.72
CA PRO A 43 1.09 0.06 -25.60
C PRO A 43 0.61 -1.36 -25.26
N TYR A 44 0.35 -2.20 -26.27
CA TYR A 44 -0.10 -3.57 -26.04
C TYR A 44 1.02 -4.43 -25.46
N LEU A 45 2.27 -4.17 -25.82
CA LEU A 45 3.42 -4.85 -25.23
C LEU A 45 3.50 -4.57 -23.73
N VAL A 46 3.51 -3.31 -23.29
CA VAL A 46 3.65 -2.99 -21.85
C VAL A 46 2.44 -3.45 -21.03
N VAL A 47 1.23 -3.38 -21.58
CA VAL A 47 0.02 -3.91 -20.94
C VAL A 47 0.11 -5.45 -20.84
N GLY A 48 0.55 -6.13 -21.90
CA GLY A 48 0.77 -7.56 -21.91
C GLY A 48 1.82 -7.99 -20.88
N MET A 49 2.93 -7.25 -20.80
CA MET A 49 3.99 -7.47 -19.80
C MET A 49 3.44 -7.34 -18.37
N ALA A 50 2.63 -6.31 -18.10
CA ALA A 50 2.00 -6.12 -16.79
C ALA A 50 1.05 -7.27 -16.43
N ALA A 51 0.21 -7.70 -17.38
CA ALA A 51 -0.68 -8.85 -17.19
C ALA A 51 0.10 -10.14 -16.90
N VAL A 52 1.15 -10.42 -17.67
CA VAL A 52 2.04 -11.57 -17.45
C VAL A 52 2.74 -11.46 -16.09
N ALA A 53 3.23 -10.28 -15.71
CA ALA A 53 3.86 -10.06 -14.41
C ALA A 53 2.89 -10.38 -13.27
N ILE A 54 1.65 -9.91 -13.33
CA ILE A 54 0.63 -10.18 -12.30
C ILE A 54 0.28 -11.66 -12.24
N VAL A 55 0.05 -12.32 -13.37
CA VAL A 55 -0.30 -13.75 -13.42
C VAL A 55 0.84 -14.63 -12.90
N LEU A 56 2.07 -14.41 -13.39
CA LEU A 56 3.25 -15.15 -12.93
C LEU A 56 3.53 -14.87 -11.44
N GLY A 57 3.36 -13.63 -11.01
CA GLY A 57 3.55 -13.22 -9.62
C GLY A 57 2.55 -13.91 -8.70
N GLY A 58 1.27 -13.89 -9.05
CA GLY A 58 0.19 -14.52 -8.28
C GLY A 58 0.33 -16.04 -8.20
N LEU A 59 0.46 -16.72 -9.34
CA LEU A 59 0.62 -18.18 -9.38
C LEU A 59 1.94 -18.62 -8.73
N GLY A 60 3.02 -17.87 -8.97
CA GLY A 60 4.33 -18.12 -8.38
C GLY A 60 4.33 -17.97 -6.86
N LEU A 61 3.66 -16.95 -6.34
CA LEU A 61 3.47 -16.74 -4.90
C LEU A 61 2.62 -17.84 -4.28
N LEU A 62 1.49 -18.20 -4.90
CA LEU A 62 0.64 -19.30 -4.45
C LEU A 62 1.40 -20.62 -4.38
N GLY A 63 2.11 -20.98 -5.45
CA GLY A 63 2.94 -22.18 -5.50
C GLY A 63 4.03 -22.18 -4.43
N ALA A 64 4.71 -21.04 -4.21
CA ALA A 64 5.71 -20.91 -3.15
C ALA A 64 5.10 -21.08 -1.75
N LEU A 65 3.95 -20.49 -1.47
CA LEU A 65 3.27 -20.61 -0.19
C LEU A 65 2.75 -22.03 0.08
N VAL A 66 2.25 -22.73 -0.95
CA VAL A 66 1.87 -24.14 -0.86
C VAL A 66 3.09 -25.01 -0.60
N GLY A 67 4.20 -24.77 -1.31
CA GLY A 67 5.47 -25.48 -1.07
C GLY A 67 5.97 -25.33 0.36
N VAL A 68 5.95 -24.11 0.92
CA VAL A 68 6.33 -23.86 2.31
C VAL A 68 5.44 -24.62 3.31
N ARG A 69 4.15 -24.80 3.01
CA ARG A 69 3.23 -25.62 3.84
C ARG A 69 3.47 -27.13 3.69
N GLY A 70 3.89 -27.60 2.52
CA GLY A 70 4.23 -29.01 2.30
C GLY A 70 5.53 -29.40 3.01
N SER A 71 6.51 -28.49 3.04
CA SER A 71 7.82 -28.71 3.67
C SER A 71 7.80 -28.69 5.21
N SER A 72 6.68 -28.36 5.84
CA SER A 72 6.52 -28.55 7.30
C SER A 72 6.58 -30.03 7.74
N GLY A 73 6.58 -30.98 6.79
CA GLY A 73 6.84 -32.41 7.01
C GLY A 73 8.30 -32.85 6.86
N GLY A 74 9.24 -31.91 6.73
CA GLY A 74 10.66 -32.21 6.50
C GLY A 74 11.05 -32.13 5.03
N TRP A 75 12.07 -31.34 4.73
CA TRP A 75 12.68 -31.31 3.41
C TRP A 75 13.56 -32.56 3.28
N PRO A 76 13.41 -33.42 2.25
CA PRO A 76 14.34 -34.50 2.04
C PRO A 76 15.70 -33.89 1.64
N GLY A 77 16.60 -33.75 2.62
CA GLY A 77 18.00 -33.34 2.41
C GLY A 77 18.42 -31.97 2.95
N GLY A 78 17.54 -31.17 3.57
CA GLY A 78 17.90 -29.86 4.11
C GLY A 78 17.97 -29.85 5.64
N SER A 79 19.16 -29.63 6.21
CA SER A 79 19.32 -29.48 7.66
C SER A 79 18.46 -28.32 8.18
N SER A 80 17.97 -28.43 9.41
CA SER A 80 17.18 -27.43 10.15
C SER A 80 17.89 -26.09 10.41
N ARG A 81 19.04 -25.83 9.76
CA ARG A 81 19.90 -24.64 9.89
C ARG A 81 19.83 -23.69 8.70
N ASP A 82 19.20 -24.05 7.58
CA ASP A 82 19.23 -23.19 6.39
C ASP A 82 18.20 -22.05 6.43
N SER A 83 18.56 -20.99 7.17
CA SER A 83 17.93 -19.66 7.09
C SER A 83 18.25 -18.91 5.78
N GLY A 84 19.14 -19.48 4.96
CA GLY A 84 19.64 -18.90 3.71
C GLY A 84 18.55 -18.46 2.73
N PRO A 85 17.52 -19.28 2.46
CA PRO A 85 16.47 -18.93 1.52
C PRO A 85 15.68 -17.68 1.94
N ALA A 86 15.28 -17.58 3.20
CA ALA A 86 14.47 -16.45 3.68
C ALA A 86 15.24 -15.12 3.64
N ARG A 87 16.50 -15.11 4.10
CA ARG A 87 17.36 -13.92 4.07
C ARG A 87 17.61 -13.44 2.65
N TRP A 88 17.83 -14.38 1.72
CA TRP A 88 18.00 -14.06 0.31
C TRP A 88 16.73 -13.42 -0.27
N TRP A 89 15.54 -13.96 0.01
CA TRP A 89 14.28 -13.38 -0.47
C TRP A 89 14.01 -11.99 0.13
N VAL A 90 14.32 -11.77 1.41
CA VAL A 90 14.24 -10.44 2.01
C VAL A 90 15.19 -9.47 1.32
N ALA A 91 16.46 -9.85 1.14
CA ALA A 91 17.45 -9.01 0.49
C ALA A 91 17.08 -8.71 -0.97
N ALA A 92 16.63 -9.72 -1.72
CA ALA A 92 16.20 -9.57 -3.11
C ALA A 92 14.98 -8.65 -3.21
N GLY A 93 13.97 -8.83 -2.35
CA GLY A 93 12.80 -7.95 -2.30
C GLY A 93 13.14 -6.50 -1.95
N CYS A 94 14.03 -6.29 -0.97
CA CYS A 94 14.52 -4.96 -0.63
C CYS A 94 15.32 -4.33 -1.79
N ALA A 95 16.15 -5.11 -2.48
CA ALA A 95 16.91 -4.65 -3.64
C ALA A 95 15.98 -4.26 -4.80
N VAL A 96 14.96 -5.07 -5.09
CA VAL A 96 13.94 -4.73 -6.11
C VAL A 96 13.20 -3.46 -5.73
N ALA A 97 12.75 -3.31 -4.47
CA ALA A 97 12.09 -2.09 -4.01
C ALA A 97 13.00 -0.85 -4.16
N GLY A 98 14.29 -1.00 -3.84
CA GLY A 98 15.29 0.04 -4.04
C GLY A 98 15.48 0.40 -5.51
N VAL A 99 15.59 -0.59 -6.42
CA VAL A 99 15.68 -0.35 -7.86
C VAL A 99 14.44 0.36 -8.40
N LEU A 100 13.25 -0.09 -8.01
CA LEU A 100 11.99 0.51 -8.44
C LEU A 100 11.89 1.98 -8.02
N ALA A 101 12.47 2.38 -6.89
CA ALA A 101 12.48 3.78 -6.46
C ALA A 101 13.25 4.71 -7.41
N PHE A 102 14.17 4.17 -8.22
CA PHE A 102 14.91 4.93 -9.23
C PHE A 102 14.28 4.86 -10.62
N LEU A 103 13.20 4.09 -10.80
CA LEU A 103 12.47 3.98 -12.06
C LEU A 103 11.18 4.82 -11.99
N PRO A 104 10.69 5.34 -13.13
CA PRO A 104 9.40 5.99 -13.17
C PRO A 104 8.31 5.06 -12.62
N PRO A 105 7.40 5.55 -11.75
CA PRO A 105 6.31 4.74 -11.25
C PRO A 105 5.45 4.21 -12.39
N SER A 106 4.91 3.00 -12.21
CA SER A 106 4.14 2.29 -13.23
C SER A 106 2.88 1.65 -12.68
N GLY A 107 1.84 1.56 -13.51
CA GLY A 107 0.57 0.89 -13.19
C GLY A 107 -0.41 1.70 -12.35
N SER A 108 -0.09 2.96 -12.02
CA SER A 108 -1.00 3.91 -11.39
C SER A 108 -0.54 5.36 -11.62
N GLY A 109 -1.48 6.29 -11.78
CA GLY A 109 -1.24 7.75 -11.83
C GLY A 109 -1.33 8.45 -10.46
N ASP A 110 -1.61 7.71 -9.37
CA ASP A 110 -1.79 8.25 -8.02
C ASP A 110 -0.64 9.17 -7.57
N HIS A 111 0.58 8.84 -7.96
CA HIS A 111 1.76 9.60 -7.60
C HIS A 111 1.78 11.04 -8.12
N LEU A 112 1.13 11.29 -9.26
CA LEU A 112 1.00 12.63 -9.83
C LEU A 112 0.08 13.47 -8.94
N ASN A 113 -1.01 12.87 -8.47
CA ASN A 113 -1.89 13.48 -7.47
C ASN A 113 -1.12 13.79 -6.17
N TYR A 114 -0.28 12.86 -5.69
CA TYR A 114 0.52 13.08 -4.48
C TYR A 114 1.50 14.26 -4.65
N ALA A 115 2.13 14.37 -5.82
CA ALA A 115 2.99 15.49 -6.15
C ALA A 115 2.21 16.82 -6.19
N ALA A 116 1.02 16.83 -6.82
CA ALA A 116 0.15 18.01 -6.89
C ALA A 116 -0.36 18.46 -5.50
N TYR A 117 -0.77 17.53 -4.63
CA TYR A 117 -1.17 17.87 -3.26
C TYR A 117 -0.02 18.49 -2.47
N GLY A 118 1.19 17.96 -2.62
CA GLY A 118 2.39 18.56 -2.04
C GLY A 118 2.65 19.95 -2.58
N ARG A 119 2.43 20.16 -3.89
CA ARG A 119 2.60 21.44 -4.58
C ARG A 119 1.59 22.49 -4.11
N MET A 120 0.33 22.11 -3.90
CA MET A 120 -0.67 23.01 -3.32
C MET A 120 -0.21 23.52 -1.96
N VAL A 121 0.23 22.62 -1.08
CA VAL A 121 0.71 22.99 0.26
C VAL A 121 1.90 23.95 0.18
N THR A 122 2.88 23.68 -0.69
CA THR A 122 4.07 24.54 -0.82
C THR A 122 3.75 25.90 -1.44
N LEU A 123 2.68 26.02 -2.23
CA LEU A 123 2.17 27.28 -2.78
C LEU A 123 1.12 27.97 -1.87
N GLY A 124 0.78 27.38 -0.73
CA GLY A 124 -0.20 27.95 0.22
C GLY A 124 -1.67 27.70 -0.15
N LEU A 125 -1.95 26.79 -1.09
CA LEU A 125 -3.30 26.27 -1.32
C LEU A 125 -3.58 25.07 -0.43
N ASP A 126 -4.82 24.95 -0.01
CA ASP A 126 -5.30 23.82 0.78
C ASP A 126 -5.68 22.64 -0.14
N PRO A 127 -4.95 21.50 -0.10
CA PRO A 127 -5.22 20.34 -0.94
C PRO A 127 -6.51 19.61 -0.56
N TYR A 128 -7.16 19.97 0.55
CA TYR A 128 -8.43 19.38 0.97
C TYR A 128 -9.66 20.08 0.37
N THR A 129 -9.46 21.26 -0.19
CA THR A 129 -10.51 22.07 -0.83
C THR A 129 -10.28 22.29 -2.32
N HIS A 130 -9.04 22.13 -2.79
CA HIS A 130 -8.64 22.37 -4.18
C HIS A 130 -8.16 21.10 -4.89
N GLY A 131 -8.27 21.10 -6.21
CA GLY A 131 -7.72 20.08 -7.11
C GLY A 131 -6.56 20.63 -7.94
N ALA A 132 -5.85 19.76 -8.65
CA ALA A 132 -4.73 20.15 -9.53
C ALA A 132 -5.15 21.16 -10.61
N ALA A 133 -6.42 21.14 -11.03
CA ALA A 133 -6.98 22.11 -11.98
C ALA A 133 -6.92 23.57 -11.49
N ASP A 134 -6.90 23.80 -10.17
CA ASP A 134 -6.79 25.14 -9.57
C ASP A 134 -5.38 25.75 -9.70
N LEU A 135 -4.40 24.95 -10.14
CA LEU A 135 -3.02 25.34 -10.40
C LEU A 135 -2.68 25.26 -11.90
N ALA A 136 -3.59 25.70 -12.76
CA ALA A 136 -3.38 25.67 -14.21
C ALA A 136 -2.06 26.38 -14.63
N GLY A 137 -1.24 25.70 -15.42
CA GLY A 137 0.07 26.18 -15.86
C GLY A 137 1.23 25.84 -14.93
N ASP A 138 0.98 25.27 -13.74
CA ASP A 138 2.03 24.74 -12.89
C ASP A 138 2.51 23.38 -13.43
N PRO A 139 3.83 23.18 -13.64
CA PRO A 139 4.34 21.97 -14.28
C PRO A 139 4.08 20.68 -13.49
N VAL A 140 3.90 20.77 -12.16
CA VAL A 140 3.61 19.62 -11.30
C VAL A 140 2.12 19.32 -11.26
N ALA A 141 1.28 20.35 -11.15
CA ALA A 141 -0.16 20.16 -11.18
C ALA A 141 -0.65 19.70 -12.56
N ASP A 142 -0.06 20.23 -13.65
CA ASP A 142 -0.44 19.87 -15.01
C ASP A 142 -0.08 18.44 -15.39
N ALA A 143 0.82 17.79 -14.65
CA ALA A 143 1.13 16.37 -14.83
C ALA A 143 -0.01 15.44 -14.36
N VAL A 144 -0.98 15.92 -13.58
CA VAL A 144 -2.11 15.09 -13.13
C VAL A 144 -3.02 14.72 -14.31
N GLU A 145 -3.26 13.43 -14.47
CA GLU A 145 -4.09 12.84 -15.52
C GLU A 145 -5.59 12.98 -15.20
N ASP A 146 -6.40 13.12 -16.25
CA ASP A 146 -7.85 13.00 -16.13
C ASP A 146 -8.27 11.60 -15.69
N PRO A 147 -9.35 11.45 -14.90
CA PRO A 147 -10.28 12.49 -14.45
C PRO A 147 -9.92 13.12 -13.09
N TRP A 148 -8.70 12.96 -12.60
CA TRP A 148 -8.35 13.27 -11.20
C TRP A 148 -8.01 14.74 -10.95
N ARG A 149 -7.98 15.57 -12.00
CA ARG A 149 -7.53 16.96 -11.91
C ARG A 149 -8.34 17.83 -10.95
N GLU A 150 -9.61 17.57 -10.75
CA GLU A 150 -10.47 18.35 -9.85
C GLU A 150 -10.57 17.75 -8.44
N GLU A 151 -9.96 16.59 -8.19
CA GLU A 151 -10.18 15.85 -6.95
C GLU A 151 -9.31 16.38 -5.80
N PRO A 152 -9.91 16.78 -4.67
CA PRO A 152 -9.15 17.11 -3.47
C PRO A 152 -8.56 15.87 -2.80
N SER A 153 -7.51 16.08 -2.01
CA SER A 153 -6.83 15.04 -1.26
C SER A 153 -7.76 14.34 -0.27
N VAL A 154 -7.76 13.01 -0.32
CA VAL A 154 -8.40 12.13 0.68
C VAL A 154 -7.40 11.59 1.70
N TYR A 155 -6.13 12.00 1.61
CA TYR A 155 -5.04 11.48 2.42
C TYR A 155 -4.85 12.30 3.69
N GLY A 156 -4.43 11.64 4.76
CA GLY A 156 -4.30 12.31 6.05
C GLY A 156 -3.11 13.26 6.11
N PRO A 157 -3.04 14.08 7.18
CA PRO A 157 -2.06 15.16 7.34
C PRO A 157 -0.61 14.68 7.32
N VAL A 158 -0.31 13.45 7.74
CA VAL A 158 1.05 12.90 7.68
C VAL A 158 1.48 12.62 6.24
N ALA A 159 0.57 12.09 5.41
CA ALA A 159 0.84 11.89 3.99
C ALA A 159 1.05 13.22 3.28
N THR A 160 0.14 14.18 3.52
CA THR A 160 0.21 15.53 2.95
C THR A 160 1.49 16.26 3.33
N ALA A 161 1.96 16.11 4.58
CA ALA A 161 3.24 16.68 5.00
C ALA A 161 4.44 16.08 4.23
N LEU A 162 4.48 14.76 4.02
CA LEU A 162 5.53 14.12 3.23
C LEU A 162 5.48 14.52 1.76
N GLN A 163 4.27 14.69 1.22
CA GLN A 163 4.05 15.22 -0.13
C GLN A 163 4.57 16.65 -0.26
N ALA A 164 4.31 17.51 0.72
CA ALA A 164 4.84 18.87 0.76
C ALA A 164 6.37 18.90 0.83
N VAL A 165 6.99 18.00 1.63
CA VAL A 165 8.45 17.85 1.68
C VAL A 165 9.01 17.44 0.32
N ALA A 166 8.36 16.50 -0.37
CA ALA A 166 8.79 16.08 -1.70
C ALA A 166 8.66 17.20 -2.73
N SER A 167 7.56 17.97 -2.69
CA SER A 167 7.36 19.14 -3.55
C SER A 167 8.41 20.22 -3.28
N TRP A 168 8.70 20.52 -2.01
CA TRP A 168 9.73 21.49 -1.64
C TRP A 168 11.12 21.08 -2.15
N ALA A 169 11.47 19.80 -2.01
CA ALA A 169 12.74 19.27 -2.52
C ALA A 169 12.79 19.25 -4.06
N GLY A 170 11.66 19.02 -4.72
CA GLY A 170 11.55 18.96 -6.18
C GLY A 170 11.45 20.32 -6.89
N GLY A 171 10.94 21.34 -6.20
CA GLY A 171 10.63 22.64 -6.80
C GLY A 171 9.63 22.48 -7.94
N ASP A 172 10.00 22.96 -9.13
CA ASP A 172 9.18 22.84 -10.36
C ASP A 172 9.45 21.54 -11.14
N SER A 173 10.30 20.65 -10.62
CA SER A 173 10.61 19.37 -11.26
C SER A 173 9.66 18.27 -10.79
N VAL A 174 8.85 17.78 -11.71
CA VAL A 174 7.98 16.61 -11.49
C VAL A 174 8.81 15.37 -11.19
N ARG A 175 9.87 15.16 -11.97
CA ARG A 175 10.79 14.03 -11.79
C ARG A 175 11.39 13.98 -10.39
N LEU A 176 11.95 15.10 -9.92
CA LEU A 176 12.59 15.13 -8.61
C LEU A 176 11.56 15.00 -7.47
N THR A 177 10.39 15.63 -7.60
CA THR A 177 9.28 15.47 -6.65
C THR A 177 8.87 14.01 -6.52
N ILE A 178 8.65 13.33 -7.64
CA ILE A 178 8.27 11.91 -7.69
C ILE A 178 9.38 11.03 -7.14
N PHE A 179 10.65 11.32 -7.44
CA PHE A 179 11.76 10.55 -6.91
C PHE A 179 11.82 10.61 -5.37
N VAL A 180 11.62 11.79 -4.77
CA VAL A 180 11.59 11.91 -3.30
C VAL A 180 10.41 11.14 -2.69
N LEU A 181 9.23 11.19 -3.33
CA LEU A 181 8.08 10.36 -2.94
C LEU A 181 8.41 8.85 -3.03
N ALA A 182 9.12 8.44 -4.10
CA ALA A 182 9.52 7.05 -4.32
C ALA A 182 10.49 6.56 -3.24
N LEU A 183 11.40 7.42 -2.80
CA LEU A 183 12.29 7.11 -1.67
C LEU A 183 11.51 6.91 -0.36
N PHE A 184 10.53 7.76 -0.05
CA PHE A 184 9.68 7.56 1.13
C PHE A 184 8.88 6.26 1.05
N ASN A 185 8.27 5.98 -0.11
CA ASN A 185 7.51 4.76 -0.35
C ASN A 185 8.38 3.50 -0.21
N ALA A 186 9.52 3.45 -0.92
CA ALA A 186 10.42 2.31 -0.88
C ALA A 186 11.03 2.10 0.50
N ALA A 187 11.41 3.18 1.20
CA ALA A 187 11.88 3.09 2.59
C ALA A 187 10.81 2.51 3.51
N ALA A 188 9.56 2.95 3.40
CA ALA A 188 8.46 2.41 4.19
C ALA A 188 8.23 0.92 3.92
N PHE A 189 8.26 0.50 2.65
CA PHE A 189 8.13 -0.91 2.26
C PHE A 189 9.28 -1.77 2.81
N ILE A 190 10.53 -1.31 2.65
CA ILE A 190 11.75 -1.99 3.13
C ILE A 190 11.75 -2.10 4.65
N VAL A 191 11.51 -1.00 5.36
CA VAL A 191 11.46 -0.99 6.83
C VAL A 191 10.39 -1.96 7.33
N THR A 192 9.22 -1.98 6.69
CA THR A 192 8.17 -2.95 7.02
C THR A 192 8.67 -4.39 6.85
N GLY A 193 9.33 -4.69 5.73
CA GLY A 193 9.90 -6.01 5.46
C GLY A 193 10.95 -6.43 6.48
N LEU A 194 11.85 -5.52 6.86
CA LEU A 194 12.88 -5.77 7.87
C LEU A 194 12.31 -5.94 9.27
N LEU A 195 11.26 -5.20 9.62
CA LEU A 195 10.52 -5.35 10.88
C LEU A 195 9.86 -6.73 10.97
N ILE A 196 9.18 -7.16 9.90
CA ILE A 196 8.55 -8.49 9.83
C ILE A 196 9.61 -9.60 9.86
N ASP A 197 10.70 -9.45 9.11
CA ASP A 197 11.82 -10.41 9.10
C ASP A 197 12.41 -10.57 10.50
N ARG A 198 12.68 -9.46 11.20
CA ARG A 198 13.16 -9.48 12.58
C ARG A 198 12.18 -10.18 13.51
N PHE A 199 10.89 -9.95 13.34
CA PHE A 199 9.85 -10.56 14.19
C PHE A 199 9.72 -12.07 13.98
N THR A 200 10.03 -12.55 12.76
CA THR A 200 9.87 -13.96 12.38
C THR A 200 11.18 -14.75 12.39
N ARG A 201 12.30 -14.10 12.76
CA ARG A 201 13.66 -14.64 12.62
C ARG A 201 13.92 -15.98 13.32
N ASP A 202 13.16 -16.29 14.37
CA ASP A 202 13.35 -17.47 15.22
C ASP A 202 12.66 -18.73 14.65
N ASP A 203 11.85 -18.60 13.59
CA ASP A 203 11.19 -19.71 12.91
C ASP A 203 11.44 -19.59 11.40
N PRO A 204 12.34 -20.42 10.80
CA PRO A 204 12.70 -20.33 9.39
C PRO A 204 11.50 -20.45 8.43
N VAL A 205 10.50 -21.26 8.77
CA VAL A 205 9.30 -21.47 7.95
C VAL A 205 8.42 -20.23 8.00
N ARG A 206 8.18 -19.67 9.19
CA ARG A 206 7.45 -18.40 9.34
C ARG A 206 8.19 -17.25 8.68
N ARG A 207 9.51 -17.19 8.81
CA ARG A 207 10.36 -16.17 8.21
C ARG A 207 10.27 -16.18 6.69
N LEU A 208 10.41 -17.36 6.08
CA LEU A 208 10.27 -17.50 4.62
C LEU A 208 8.86 -17.14 4.16
N ARG A 209 7.83 -17.63 4.85
CA ARG A 209 6.44 -17.29 4.53
C ARG A 209 6.19 -15.78 4.64
N ALA A 210 6.74 -15.13 5.65
CA ALA A 210 6.62 -13.70 5.84
C ALA A 210 7.35 -12.91 4.74
N ALA A 211 8.56 -13.33 4.36
CA ALA A 211 9.28 -12.76 3.23
C ALA A 211 8.46 -12.86 1.94
N LEU A 212 7.87 -14.03 1.65
CA LEU A 212 7.02 -14.23 0.47
C LEU A 212 5.74 -13.39 0.49
N LEU A 213 5.12 -13.20 1.66
CA LEU A 213 3.87 -12.44 1.79
C LEU A 213 4.08 -10.93 1.74
N TRP A 214 5.27 -10.44 2.09
CA TRP A 214 5.60 -9.01 2.09
C TRP A 214 6.76 -8.67 1.16
N THR A 215 7.99 -8.84 1.62
CA THR A 215 9.19 -8.23 1.00
C THR A 215 9.46 -8.75 -0.42
N ALA A 216 9.28 -10.04 -0.62
CA ALA A 216 9.44 -10.74 -1.90
C ALA A 216 8.10 -10.99 -2.61
N ASN A 217 7.03 -10.32 -2.20
CA ASN A 217 5.73 -10.47 -2.83
C ASN A 217 5.73 -9.66 -4.15
N PRO A 218 5.72 -10.32 -5.32
CA PRO A 218 5.78 -9.62 -6.59
C PRO A 218 4.56 -8.73 -6.83
N LEU A 219 3.40 -9.09 -6.27
CA LEU A 219 2.17 -8.30 -6.39
C LEU A 219 2.24 -7.02 -5.55
N LEU A 220 2.86 -7.08 -4.36
CA LEU A 220 3.05 -5.88 -3.54
C LEU A 220 4.15 -4.99 -4.10
N LEU A 221 5.23 -5.56 -4.64
CA LEU A 221 6.25 -4.77 -5.33
C LEU A 221 5.68 -4.05 -6.55
N TYR A 222 4.86 -4.74 -7.35
CA TYR A 222 4.14 -4.12 -8.47
C TYR A 222 3.18 -3.03 -7.98
N GLN A 223 2.22 -3.37 -7.12
CA GLN A 223 1.17 -2.42 -6.73
C GLN A 223 1.72 -1.30 -5.85
N LEU A 224 2.37 -1.64 -4.74
CA LEU A 224 2.69 -0.67 -3.69
C LEU A 224 3.95 0.13 -3.98
N VAL A 225 4.97 -0.51 -4.59
CA VAL A 225 6.27 0.14 -4.83
C VAL A 225 6.35 0.71 -6.24
N ALA A 226 6.17 -0.12 -7.28
CA ALA A 226 6.19 0.37 -8.66
C ALA A 226 5.02 1.34 -8.93
N GLY A 227 3.82 1.04 -8.43
CA GLY A 227 2.68 1.98 -8.47
C GLY A 227 2.75 3.12 -7.44
N MET A 228 3.77 3.11 -6.57
CA MET A 228 4.04 4.14 -5.55
C MET A 228 2.84 4.49 -4.64
N HIS A 229 2.00 3.52 -4.26
CA HIS A 229 0.83 3.80 -3.43
C HIS A 229 1.21 4.23 -2.01
N VAL A 230 0.58 5.30 -1.53
CA VAL A 230 0.83 5.87 -0.18
C VAL A 230 0.52 4.88 0.95
N ASP A 231 -0.26 3.83 0.67
CA ASP A 231 -0.59 2.74 1.59
C ASP A 231 0.65 2.11 2.24
N THR A 232 1.82 2.12 1.58
CA THR A 232 3.09 1.66 2.16
C THR A 232 3.44 2.36 3.47
N LEU A 233 3.25 3.67 3.54
CA LEU A 233 3.52 4.49 4.72
C LEU A 233 2.59 4.11 5.87
N ALA A 234 1.30 3.97 5.59
CA ALA A 234 0.31 3.58 6.58
C ALA A 234 0.62 2.17 7.12
N VAL A 235 0.91 1.20 6.25
CA VAL A 235 1.24 -0.16 6.65
C VAL A 235 2.52 -0.22 7.48
N ALA A 236 3.54 0.58 7.14
CA ALA A 236 4.77 0.65 7.93
C ALA A 236 4.48 1.09 9.38
N CYS A 237 3.66 2.12 9.56
CA CYS A 237 3.21 2.56 10.88
C CYS A 237 2.42 1.45 11.60
N MET A 238 1.48 0.78 10.92
CA MET A 238 0.65 -0.27 11.52
C MET A 238 1.45 -1.50 11.96
N VAL A 239 2.39 -1.95 11.14
CA VAL A 239 3.27 -3.08 11.47
C VAL A 239 4.20 -2.71 12.62
N ALA A 240 4.79 -1.52 12.59
CA ALA A 240 5.60 -1.03 13.70
C ALA A 240 4.79 -0.97 15.01
N ALA A 241 3.53 -0.51 14.95
CA ALA A 241 2.64 -0.44 16.11
C ALA A 241 2.33 -1.81 16.71
N LEU A 242 2.06 -2.81 15.86
CA LEU A 242 1.85 -4.21 16.27
C LEU A 242 3.08 -4.79 16.97
N LEU A 243 4.28 -4.50 16.45
CA LEU A 243 5.53 -4.94 17.08
C LEU A 243 5.84 -4.18 18.37
N ALA A 244 5.37 -2.94 18.50
CA ALA A 244 5.50 -2.11 19.69
C ALA A 244 4.40 -2.32 20.74
N ARG A 245 3.51 -3.32 20.60
CA ARG A 245 2.36 -3.57 21.51
C ARG A 245 2.67 -3.70 23.01
N SER A 246 3.90 -4.05 23.37
CA SER A 246 4.36 -4.06 24.77
C SER A 246 4.58 -2.65 25.34
N ARG A 247 4.62 -1.62 24.49
CA ARG A 247 4.77 -0.20 24.80
C ARG A 247 3.51 0.55 24.31
N PRO A 248 2.44 0.65 25.13
CA PRO A 248 1.14 1.14 24.68
C PRO A 248 1.20 2.57 24.10
N VAL A 249 2.03 3.45 24.67
CA VAL A 249 2.26 4.80 24.13
C VAL A 249 2.84 4.75 22.72
N GLY A 250 3.95 4.04 22.52
CA GLY A 250 4.59 3.93 21.20
C GLY A 250 3.70 3.25 20.17
N SER A 251 2.99 2.19 20.57
CA SER A 251 2.00 1.54 19.72
C SER A 251 0.87 2.49 19.34
N GLY A 252 0.32 3.24 20.30
CA GLY A 252 -0.72 4.24 20.07
C GLY A 252 -0.28 5.35 19.13
N VAL A 253 0.90 5.94 19.34
CA VAL A 253 1.46 6.97 18.46
C VAL A 253 1.60 6.46 17.03
N LEU A 254 2.16 5.26 16.83
CA LEU A 254 2.33 4.68 15.50
C LEU A 254 0.98 4.35 14.83
N LEU A 255 -0.02 3.86 15.58
CA LEU A 255 -1.38 3.70 15.07
C LEU A 255 -1.97 5.04 14.62
N GLY A 256 -1.85 6.07 15.47
CA GLY A 256 -2.34 7.41 15.16
C GLY A 256 -1.68 7.98 13.91
N LEU A 257 -0.36 7.82 13.76
CA LEU A 257 0.38 8.25 12.56
C LEU A 257 -0.12 7.54 11.31
N GLY A 258 -0.33 6.22 11.33
CA GLY A 258 -0.82 5.52 10.14
C GLY A 258 -2.27 5.86 9.80
N VAL A 259 -3.14 6.11 10.79
CA VAL A 259 -4.49 6.68 10.55
C VAL A 259 -4.39 8.06 9.92
N ALA A 260 -3.44 8.88 10.38
CA ALA A 260 -3.15 10.19 9.84
C ALA A 260 -2.38 10.16 8.50
N VAL A 261 -2.01 8.98 7.98
CA VAL A 261 -1.62 8.78 6.57
C VAL A 261 -2.87 8.44 5.75
N LYS A 262 -3.65 7.46 6.22
CA LYS A 262 -4.87 7.00 5.56
C LYS A 262 -5.87 6.52 6.60
N VAL A 263 -7.05 7.16 6.66
CA VAL A 263 -8.01 6.93 7.75
C VAL A 263 -8.43 5.47 7.90
N ASN A 264 -8.54 4.74 6.78
CA ASN A 264 -8.92 3.33 6.76
C ASN A 264 -7.87 2.39 7.37
N ALA A 265 -6.62 2.84 7.54
CA ALA A 265 -5.59 2.11 8.25
C ALA A 265 -5.97 1.87 9.73
N GLY A 266 -6.88 2.69 10.28
CA GLY A 266 -7.39 2.53 11.65
C GLY A 266 -8.03 1.17 11.92
N LEU A 267 -8.51 0.46 10.89
CA LEU A 267 -9.03 -0.90 11.04
C LEU A 267 -7.96 -1.87 11.59
N ALA A 268 -6.68 -1.64 11.30
CA ALA A 268 -5.58 -2.47 11.82
C ALA A 268 -5.41 -2.33 13.34
N ALA A 269 -5.90 -1.24 13.96
CA ALA A 269 -5.87 -1.05 15.41
C ALA A 269 -6.70 -2.09 16.18
N LEU A 270 -7.64 -2.77 15.51
CA LEU A 270 -8.43 -3.85 16.10
C LEU A 270 -7.57 -5.03 16.58
N GLY A 271 -6.43 -5.29 15.91
CA GLY A 271 -5.50 -6.36 16.30
C GLY A 271 -4.87 -6.12 17.68
N PRO A 272 -4.10 -5.03 17.86
CA PRO A 272 -3.55 -4.66 19.17
C PRO A 272 -4.65 -4.44 20.24
N ALA A 273 -5.79 -3.87 19.85
CA ALA A 273 -6.91 -3.66 20.77
C ALA A 273 -7.47 -4.99 21.29
N TRP A 274 -7.63 -5.98 20.41
CA TRP A 274 -8.04 -7.33 20.80
C TRP A 274 -7.03 -7.98 21.73
N GLU A 275 -5.73 -7.87 21.47
CA GLU A 275 -4.69 -8.40 22.36
C GLU A 275 -4.75 -7.75 23.76
N LEU A 276 -4.99 -6.45 23.82
CA LEU A 276 -5.08 -5.69 25.06
C LEU A 276 -6.48 -5.72 25.72
N ARG A 277 -7.45 -6.46 25.18
CA ARG A 277 -8.85 -6.49 25.67
C ARG A 277 -9.00 -6.86 27.16
N ARG A 278 -8.04 -7.60 27.71
CA ARG A 278 -7.99 -7.99 29.14
C ARG A 278 -7.14 -7.05 30.01
N ARG A 279 -6.66 -5.94 29.46
CA ARG A 279 -5.78 -4.95 30.12
C ARG A 279 -6.28 -3.53 29.83
N PRO A 280 -7.44 -3.13 30.38
CA PRO A 280 -8.17 -1.93 29.98
C PRO A 280 -7.35 -0.63 30.10
N GLY A 281 -6.54 -0.47 31.15
CA GLY A 281 -5.69 0.73 31.29
C GLY A 281 -4.63 0.88 30.19
N ARG A 282 -4.05 -0.24 29.73
CA ARG A 282 -3.07 -0.23 28.62
C ARG A 282 -3.76 0.01 27.28
N LEU A 283 -4.94 -0.57 27.10
CA LEU A 283 -5.78 -0.32 25.93
C LEU A 283 -6.18 1.15 25.85
N ALA A 284 -6.66 1.73 26.95
CA ALA A 284 -7.05 3.14 27.04
C ALA A 284 -5.86 4.07 26.75
N LEU A 285 -4.67 3.77 27.29
CA LEU A 285 -3.46 4.54 27.00
C LEU A 285 -3.05 4.48 25.53
N MET A 286 -3.07 3.29 24.93
CA MET A 286 -2.77 3.13 23.50
C MET A 286 -3.78 3.86 22.62
N ALA A 287 -5.07 3.69 22.90
CA ALA A 287 -6.16 4.34 22.16
C ALA A 287 -6.10 5.87 22.33
N GLY A 288 -5.87 6.36 23.55
CA GLY A 288 -5.72 7.78 23.85
C GLY A 288 -4.57 8.43 23.09
N CYS A 289 -3.39 7.79 23.05
CA CYS A 289 -2.27 8.27 22.26
C CYS A 289 -2.58 8.27 20.75
N ALA A 290 -3.23 7.23 20.23
CA ALA A 290 -3.61 7.17 18.81
C ALA A 290 -4.60 8.29 18.45
N VAL A 291 -5.65 8.47 19.25
CA VAL A 291 -6.64 9.54 19.06
C VAL A 291 -5.98 10.91 19.18
N ALA A 292 -5.10 11.13 20.15
CA ALA A 292 -4.40 12.40 20.30
C ALA A 292 -3.57 12.76 19.05
N VAL A 293 -2.83 11.81 18.48
CA VAL A 293 -2.06 12.05 17.24
C VAL A 293 -2.99 12.39 16.07
N VAL A 294 -4.10 11.66 15.91
CA VAL A 294 -5.06 11.93 14.84
C VAL A 294 -5.70 13.30 15.01
N VAL A 295 -6.19 13.63 16.21
CA VAL A 295 -6.82 14.92 16.51
C VAL A 295 -5.85 16.06 16.28
N VAL A 296 -4.61 15.96 16.79
CA VAL A 296 -3.58 17.00 16.57
C VAL A 296 -3.27 17.14 15.08
N GLY A 297 -3.09 16.03 14.37
CA GLY A 297 -2.81 16.07 12.93
C GLY A 297 -3.93 16.76 12.14
N TYR A 298 -5.19 16.39 12.38
CA TYR A 298 -6.32 16.99 11.67
C TYR A 298 -6.63 18.41 12.12
N ALA A 299 -6.30 18.78 13.37
CA ALA A 299 -6.40 20.17 13.83
C ALA A 299 -5.40 21.10 13.12
N ILE A 300 -4.25 20.59 12.65
CA ILE A 300 -3.26 21.36 11.90
C ILE A 300 -3.78 21.71 10.50
N VAL A 301 -4.47 20.77 9.84
CA VAL A 301 -4.92 20.94 8.45
C VAL A 301 -6.35 21.45 8.31
N GLY A 302 -7.15 21.40 9.38
CA GLY A 302 -8.52 21.90 9.40
C GLY A 302 -9.59 20.82 9.14
N PRO A 303 -10.85 21.12 9.50
CA PRO A 303 -11.99 20.21 9.33
C PRO A 303 -12.32 19.90 7.85
N GLU A 304 -11.88 20.73 6.91
CA GLU A 304 -12.09 20.58 5.47
C GLU A 304 -11.53 19.25 4.97
N ALA A 305 -10.45 18.75 5.58
CA ALA A 305 -9.85 17.44 5.30
C ALA A 305 -10.81 16.24 5.50
N ILE A 306 -11.94 16.41 6.19
CA ILE A 306 -12.93 15.36 6.43
C ILE A 306 -13.92 15.21 5.27
N ALA A 307 -14.20 16.29 4.55
CA ALA A 307 -15.24 16.30 3.50
C ALA A 307 -14.88 15.39 2.30
N PRO A 308 -13.65 15.43 1.74
CA PRO A 308 -13.25 14.52 0.66
C PRO A 308 -13.33 13.06 1.07
N ILE A 309 -12.88 12.72 2.29
CA ILE A 309 -12.96 11.37 2.85
C ILE A 309 -14.41 10.88 2.87
N THR A 310 -15.32 11.73 3.35
CA THR A 310 -16.74 11.40 3.47
C THR A 310 -17.38 11.24 2.08
N ARG A 311 -16.99 12.06 1.10
CA ARG A 311 -17.46 11.95 -0.29
C ARG A 311 -17.01 10.62 -0.92
N THR A 312 -15.72 10.33 -0.84
CA THR A 312 -15.10 9.15 -1.46
C THR A 312 -15.51 7.85 -0.78
N SER A 313 -15.87 7.86 0.50
CA SER A 313 -16.42 6.66 1.18
C SER A 313 -17.73 6.15 0.57
N LYS A 314 -18.42 6.99 -0.23
CA LYS A 314 -19.66 6.64 -0.94
C LYS A 314 -19.40 6.16 -2.38
N SER A 315 -18.15 6.14 -2.82
CA SER A 315 -17.75 5.73 -4.16
C SER A 315 -17.52 4.21 -4.22
N ILE A 316 -17.84 3.61 -5.36
CA ILE A 316 -17.59 2.20 -5.63
C ILE A 316 -16.40 2.10 -6.57
N SER A 317 -15.33 1.46 -6.12
CA SER A 317 -14.11 1.29 -6.91
C SER A 317 -14.41 0.54 -8.22
N HIS A 318 -13.89 1.04 -9.33
CA HIS A 318 -14.06 0.45 -10.67
C HIS A 318 -13.48 -0.96 -10.77
N ALA A 319 -12.38 -1.23 -10.05
CA ALA A 319 -11.71 -2.53 -10.04
C ALA A 319 -12.25 -3.49 -8.96
N SER A 320 -13.37 -3.17 -8.32
CA SER A 320 -13.99 -4.03 -7.32
C SER A 320 -15.06 -4.94 -7.93
N PHE A 321 -15.27 -6.14 -7.36
CA PHE A 321 -16.38 -7.01 -7.76
C PHE A 321 -17.75 -6.33 -7.53
N TRP A 322 -17.82 -5.37 -6.58
CA TRP A 322 -19.00 -4.54 -6.36
C TRP A 322 -19.36 -3.69 -7.58
N LYS A 323 -18.41 -3.43 -8.49
CA LYS A 323 -18.71 -2.77 -9.76
C LYS A 323 -19.59 -3.64 -10.66
N LEU A 324 -19.40 -4.95 -10.66
CA LEU A 324 -20.26 -5.90 -11.38
C LEU A 324 -21.66 -5.94 -10.75
N VAL A 325 -21.73 -5.96 -9.41
CA VAL A 325 -22.99 -5.89 -8.66
C VAL A 325 -23.71 -4.57 -8.96
N GLN A 326 -22.98 -3.45 -9.00
CA GLN A 326 -23.52 -2.15 -9.41
C GLN A 326 -24.11 -2.21 -10.81
N GLY A 327 -23.36 -2.73 -11.80
CA GLY A 327 -23.86 -2.84 -13.18
C GLY A 327 -25.11 -3.72 -13.29
N TRP A 328 -25.15 -4.83 -12.56
CA TRP A 328 -26.35 -5.69 -12.49
C TRP A 328 -27.54 -4.98 -11.84
N LEU A 329 -27.36 -4.31 -10.70
CA LEU A 329 -28.43 -3.56 -10.04
C LEU A 329 -28.93 -2.42 -10.93
N GLN A 330 -28.02 -1.69 -11.59
CA GLN A 330 -28.38 -0.66 -12.57
C GLN A 330 -29.24 -1.20 -13.72
N SER A 331 -29.00 -2.44 -14.16
CA SER A 331 -29.81 -3.06 -15.22
C SER A 331 -31.25 -3.36 -14.79
N ILE A 332 -31.51 -3.45 -13.49
CA ILE A 332 -32.84 -3.78 -12.92
C ILE A 332 -33.59 -2.51 -12.52
N VAL A 333 -32.92 -1.61 -11.78
CA VAL A 333 -33.58 -0.43 -11.16
C VAL A 333 -33.26 0.89 -11.87
N GLY A 334 -32.47 0.85 -12.95
CA GLY A 334 -32.03 2.03 -13.70
C GLY A 334 -30.76 2.69 -13.15
N THR A 335 -30.28 3.71 -13.86
CA THR A 335 -29.12 4.51 -13.45
C THR A 335 -29.49 5.42 -12.27
N GLY A 336 -28.61 5.50 -11.26
CA GLY A 336 -28.89 6.29 -10.06
C GLY A 336 -27.94 5.94 -8.92
N SER A 337 -28.25 6.38 -7.71
CA SER A 337 -27.47 6.11 -6.49
C SER A 337 -28.17 5.18 -5.50
N ALA A 338 -29.39 4.72 -5.81
CA ALA A 338 -30.23 3.95 -4.89
C ALA A 338 -29.49 2.74 -4.30
N TYR A 339 -28.80 1.96 -5.15
CA TYR A 339 -28.07 0.73 -4.80
C TYR A 339 -26.79 0.92 -3.97
N ARG A 340 -26.35 2.16 -3.69
CA ARG A 340 -25.08 2.41 -2.98
C ARG A 340 -25.15 1.94 -1.52
N GLY A 341 -26.31 2.10 -0.88
CA GLY A 341 -26.51 1.66 0.50
C GLY A 341 -26.47 0.14 0.63
N GLU A 342 -27.09 -0.56 -0.31
CA GLU A 342 -27.14 -2.03 -0.40
C GLU A 342 -25.75 -2.60 -0.64
N ILE A 343 -24.97 -1.99 -1.54
CA ILE A 343 -23.57 -2.38 -1.77
C ILE A 343 -22.73 -2.13 -0.52
N GLN A 344 -22.95 -1.04 0.20
CA GLN A 344 -22.23 -0.76 1.44
C GLN A 344 -22.56 -1.79 2.54
N VAL A 345 -23.85 -2.09 2.75
CA VAL A 345 -24.30 -3.11 3.68
C VAL A 345 -23.77 -4.48 3.28
N GLY A 346 -23.86 -4.84 1.99
CA GLY A 346 -23.30 -6.07 1.44
C GLY A 346 -21.79 -6.18 1.67
N SER A 347 -21.05 -5.08 1.51
CA SER A 347 -19.61 -5.02 1.80
C SER A 347 -19.30 -5.33 3.26
N LEU A 348 -20.07 -4.75 4.19
CA LEU A 348 -19.91 -4.99 5.63
C LEU A 348 -20.28 -6.44 6.00
N LEU A 349 -21.32 -7.00 5.40
CA LEU A 349 -21.73 -8.40 5.63
C LEU A 349 -20.66 -9.38 5.12
N VAL A 350 -20.10 -9.14 3.93
CA VAL A 350 -18.98 -9.94 3.41
C VAL A 350 -17.77 -9.84 4.33
N LEU A 351 -17.43 -8.64 4.81
CA LEU A 351 -16.33 -8.46 5.75
C LEU A 351 -16.57 -9.23 7.06
N ALA A 352 -17.77 -9.13 7.62
CA ALA A 352 -18.15 -9.86 8.83
C ALA A 352 -18.10 -11.38 8.64
N LEU A 353 -18.59 -11.88 7.50
CA LEU A 353 -18.55 -13.30 7.14
C LEU A 353 -17.12 -13.81 7.00
N VAL A 354 -16.24 -13.04 6.35
CA VAL A 354 -14.82 -13.36 6.22
C VAL A 354 -14.16 -13.39 7.60
N ALA A 355 -14.36 -12.37 8.42
CA ALA A 355 -13.81 -12.31 9.78
C ALA A 355 -14.29 -13.50 10.63
N TRP A 356 -15.59 -13.81 10.61
CA TRP A 356 -16.17 -14.95 11.30
C TRP A 356 -15.60 -16.29 10.82
N SER A 357 -15.45 -16.46 9.51
CA SER A 357 -14.87 -17.68 8.91
C SER A 357 -13.42 -17.87 9.33
N LEU A 358 -12.62 -16.79 9.32
CA LEU A 358 -11.23 -16.82 9.78
C LEU A 358 -11.13 -17.13 11.28
N LEU A 359 -12.01 -16.56 12.11
CA LEU A 359 -12.06 -16.87 13.54
C LEU A 359 -12.42 -18.33 13.81
N ARG A 360 -13.39 -18.89 13.07
CA ARG A 360 -13.74 -20.33 13.16
C ARG A 360 -12.61 -21.24 12.70
N LEU A 361 -11.89 -20.85 11.66
CA LEU A 361 -10.73 -21.60 11.18
C LEU A 361 -9.59 -21.58 12.21
N ALA A 362 -9.36 -20.46 12.88
CA ALA A 362 -8.37 -20.34 13.94
C ALA A 362 -8.75 -21.21 15.15
N SER A 363 -10.00 -21.14 15.63
CA SER A 363 -10.43 -21.91 16.79
C SER A 363 -10.38 -23.43 16.57
N ARG A 364 -10.69 -23.89 15.34
CA ARG A 364 -10.55 -25.31 14.98
C ARG A 364 -9.11 -25.81 15.03
N ARG A 365 -8.14 -24.97 14.66
CA ARG A 365 -6.72 -25.33 14.72
C ARG A 365 -6.20 -25.39 16.16
N ASP A 366 -6.65 -24.47 17.01
CA ASP A 366 -6.32 -24.49 18.43
C ASP A 366 -6.92 -25.73 19.12
N GLY A 367 -8.15 -26.13 18.75
CA GLY A 367 -8.79 -27.34 19.25
C GLY A 367 -8.16 -28.65 18.73
N ALA A 368 -7.69 -28.69 17.49
CA ALA A 368 -7.01 -29.86 16.93
C ALA A 368 -5.60 -30.09 17.50
N GLY A 369 -4.95 -29.04 18.02
CA GLY A 369 -3.65 -29.14 18.70
C GLY A 369 -3.72 -29.70 20.14
N LEU A 370 -4.92 -29.80 20.72
CA LEU A 370 -5.16 -30.38 22.05
C LEU A 370 -5.54 -31.88 21.99
N GLY A 371 -5.48 -32.51 20.81
CA GLY A 371 -5.89 -33.89 20.57
C GLY A 371 -4.82 -34.82 20.02
N ALA A 372 -3.53 -34.50 20.17
CA ALA A 372 -2.45 -35.45 19.92
C ALA A 372 -2.07 -36.13 21.25
N PRO A 373 -2.36 -37.43 21.45
CA PRO A 373 -1.92 -38.19 22.62
C PRO A 373 -0.40 -38.35 22.69
#